data_AF-V6JIQ5-F1
#
_entry.id   AF-V6JIQ5-F1
#
_cell.length_a   1.000
_cell.length_b   1.000
_cell.length_c   1.000
_cell.angle_alpha   90.00
_cell.angle_beta   90.00
_cell.angle_gamma   90.00
#
_symmetry.space_group_name_H-M   'P 1'
#
loop_
_entity.id
_entity.type
_entity.pdbx_description
1 polymer ?
#
loop_
_entity_poly.entity_id
_entity_poly.type
_entity_poly.pdbx_seq_one_letter_code
_entity_poly.pdbx_strand_id
1 'polypeptide(L)'
;MSGLDTRTARDAVRQAARQLAADAPRLTAGSASALRAGLAVRSACLRRAALAAWRTGVPEHVIAADGRVPVTVVRRWIASGCPRHPDDGQPG
;
A
#
# COMPACT_ATOMS: atom_id res chain seq x y z
N MET A 1 -11.09 -14.19 19.81
CA MET A 1 -11.91 -13.05 19.33
C MET A 1 -11.50 -12.52 17.94
N SER A 2 -10.63 -13.21 17.18
CA SER A 2 -9.96 -12.65 15.97
C SER A 2 -10.71 -12.77 14.62
N GLY A 3 -11.88 -13.43 14.59
CA GLY A 3 -12.62 -13.67 13.35
C GLY A 3 -13.43 -12.46 12.85
N LEU A 4 -13.82 -11.57 13.77
CA LEU A 4 -14.63 -10.38 13.46
C LEU A 4 -13.75 -9.24 12.94
N ASP A 5 -12.56 -9.04 13.50
CA ASP A 5 -11.58 -8.05 13.01
C ASP A 5 -11.17 -8.33 11.57
N THR A 6 -11.01 -9.62 11.23
CA THR A 6 -10.63 -10.04 9.88
C THR A 6 -11.74 -9.78 8.85
N ARG A 7 -13.02 -9.92 9.25
CA ARG A 7 -14.16 -9.59 8.38
C ARG A 7 -14.31 -8.09 8.20
N THR A 8 -14.21 -7.32 9.28
CA THR A 8 -14.27 -5.85 9.24
C THR A 8 -13.17 -5.27 8.36
N ALA A 9 -11.95 -5.81 8.46
CA ALA A 9 -10.84 -5.43 7.57
C ALA A 9 -11.14 -5.75 6.10
N ARG A 10 -11.71 -6.93 5.81
CA ARG A 10 -12.11 -7.32 4.45
C ARG A 10 -13.22 -6.43 3.88
N ASP A 11 -14.20 -6.06 4.68
CA ASP A 11 -15.29 -5.19 4.26
C ASP A 11 -14.81 -3.75 4.02
N ALA A 12 -13.89 -3.24 4.84
CA ALA A 12 -13.26 -1.95 4.62
C ALA A 12 -12.50 -1.90 3.27
N VAL A 13 -11.77 -2.98 2.92
CA VAL A 13 -11.07 -3.10 1.64
C VAL A 13 -12.06 -3.16 0.47
N ARG A 14 -13.16 -3.93 0.60
CA ARG A 14 -14.22 -3.97 -0.42
C ARG A 14 -14.93 -2.63 -0.60
N GLN A 15 -15.11 -1.88 0.48
CA GLN A 15 -15.71 -0.54 0.44
C GLN A 15 -14.80 0.42 -0.33
N ALA A 16 -13.51 0.44 0.01
CA ALA A 16 -12.52 1.30 -0.63
C ALA A 16 -12.35 0.99 -2.13
N ALA A 17 -12.35 -0.28 -2.51
CA ALA A 17 -12.28 -0.69 -3.91
C ALA A 17 -13.51 -0.23 -4.72
N ARG A 18 -14.70 -0.30 -4.12
CA ARG A 18 -15.94 0.20 -4.74
C ARG A 18 -15.94 1.72 -4.87
N GLN A 19 -15.45 2.44 -3.87
CA GLN A 19 -15.28 3.89 -3.93
C GLN A 19 -14.32 4.28 -5.08
N LEU A 20 -13.21 3.55 -5.21
CA LEU A 20 -12.20 3.78 -6.26
C LEU A 20 -12.77 3.60 -7.68
N ALA A 21 -13.63 2.60 -7.87
CA ALA A 21 -14.30 2.35 -9.14
C ALA A 21 -15.37 3.40 -9.45
N ALA A 22 -16.08 3.90 -8.42
CA ALA A 22 -17.07 4.96 -8.56
C ALA A 22 -16.44 6.34 -8.87
N ASP A 23 -15.22 6.60 -8.39
CA ASP A 23 -14.50 7.86 -8.64
C ASP A 23 -13.68 7.86 -9.94
N ALA A 24 -13.47 6.69 -10.57
CA ALA A 24 -12.73 6.58 -11.83
C ALA A 24 -13.33 7.41 -12.99
N PRO A 25 -14.67 7.46 -13.21
CA PRO A 25 -15.27 8.28 -14.25
C PRO A 25 -15.14 9.79 -13.97
N ARG A 26 -15.20 10.19 -12.69
CA ARG A 26 -15.09 11.60 -12.29
C ARG A 26 -13.68 12.17 -12.44
N LEU A 27 -12.65 11.32 -12.31
CA LEU A 27 -11.25 11.70 -12.51
C LEU A 27 -10.81 11.64 -13.99
N THR A 28 -11.57 10.96 -14.85
CA THR A 28 -11.25 10.85 -16.29
C THR A 28 -11.64 12.13 -17.06
N ALA A 29 -12.48 13.00 -16.47
CA ALA A 29 -12.85 14.31 -17.03
C ALA A 29 -11.89 15.46 -16.66
N GLY A 30 -10.90 15.22 -15.79
CA GLY A 30 -9.93 16.22 -15.33
C GLY A 30 -8.56 16.01 -15.95
N SER A 31 -8.02 17.07 -16.57
CA SER A 31 -6.72 17.19 -17.23
C SER A 31 -5.60 16.29 -16.68
N ALA A 32 -4.67 15.84 -17.53
CA ALA A 32 -3.57 14.92 -17.20
C ALA A 32 -2.81 15.21 -15.89
N SER A 33 -2.75 16.46 -15.43
CA SER A 33 -2.20 16.83 -14.11
C SER A 33 -3.04 16.35 -12.92
N ALA A 34 -4.37 16.40 -13.00
CA ALA A 34 -5.27 15.83 -11.97
C ALA A 34 -5.17 14.29 -11.94
N LEU A 35 -4.98 13.68 -13.11
CA LEU A 35 -4.77 12.24 -13.23
C LEU A 35 -3.41 11.82 -12.63
N ARG A 36 -2.34 12.58 -12.86
CA ARG A 36 -1.03 12.39 -12.20
C ARG A 36 -1.08 12.64 -10.68
N ALA A 37 -1.77 13.68 -10.24
CA ALA A 37 -1.95 13.96 -8.81
C ALA A 37 -2.76 12.86 -8.12
N GLY A 38 -3.83 12.37 -8.76
CA GLY A 38 -4.63 11.24 -8.28
C GLY A 38 -3.81 9.94 -8.20
N LEU A 39 -2.93 9.67 -9.17
CA LEU A 39 -2.00 8.54 -9.13
C LEU A 39 -0.93 8.70 -8.05
N ALA A 40 -0.41 9.92 -7.83
CA ALA A 40 0.56 10.20 -6.77
C ALA A 40 -0.07 9.99 -5.37
N VAL A 41 -1.30 10.47 -5.16
CA VAL A 41 -2.03 10.23 -3.91
C VAL A 41 -2.34 8.75 -3.71
N ARG A 42 -2.79 8.03 -4.76
CA ARG A 42 -3.04 6.58 -4.67
C ARG A 42 -1.78 5.78 -4.36
N SER A 43 -0.66 6.10 -4.99
CA SER A 43 0.62 5.43 -4.72
C SER A 43 1.14 5.71 -3.31
N ALA A 44 0.95 6.93 -2.78
CA ALA A 44 1.27 7.25 -1.40
C ALA A 44 0.40 6.48 -0.39
N CYS A 45 -0.91 6.37 -0.64
CA CYS A 45 -1.81 5.56 0.19
C CYS A 45 -1.43 4.07 0.15
N LEU A 46 -1.15 3.53 -1.03
CA LEU A 46 -0.73 2.14 -1.19
C LEU A 46 0.58 1.86 -0.44
N ARG A 47 1.55 2.78 -0.54
CA ARG A 47 2.81 2.69 0.21
C ARG A 47 2.59 2.67 1.72
N ARG A 48 1.71 3.53 2.26
CA ARG A 48 1.38 3.53 3.70
C ARG A 48 0.71 2.23 4.14
N ALA A 49 -0.24 1.72 3.36
CA ALA A 49 -0.93 0.47 3.65
C ALA A 49 0.05 -0.73 3.62
N ALA A 50 0.93 -0.79 2.63
CA ALA A 50 1.98 -1.81 2.53
C ALA A 50 2.92 -1.78 3.74
N LEU A 51 3.36 -0.60 4.17
CA LEU A 51 4.20 -0.44 5.36
C LEU A 51 3.48 -0.83 6.66
N ALA A 52 2.19 -0.50 6.79
CA ALA A 52 1.39 -0.90 7.95
C ALA A 52 1.22 -2.43 8.01
N ALA A 53 0.91 -3.07 6.87
CA ALA A 53 0.80 -4.53 6.79
C ALA A 53 2.13 -5.23 7.12
N TRP A 54 3.24 -4.72 6.61
CA TRP A 54 4.57 -5.25 6.94
C TRP A 54 4.89 -5.12 8.44
N ARG A 55 4.56 -3.97 9.05
CA ARG A 55 4.72 -3.76 10.50
C ARG A 55 3.89 -4.73 11.36
N THR A 56 2.77 -5.21 10.85
CA THR A 56 1.96 -6.25 11.52
C THR A 56 2.46 -7.68 11.27
N GLY A 57 3.56 -7.84 10.55
CA GLY A 57 4.17 -9.15 10.26
C GLY A 57 3.67 -9.82 8.98
N VAL A 58 2.91 -9.12 8.13
CA VAL A 58 2.50 -9.68 6.83
C VAL A 58 3.71 -9.74 5.92
N PRO A 59 4.01 -10.90 5.32
CA PRO A 59 5.17 -11.04 4.45
C PRO A 59 4.98 -10.27 3.14
N GLU A 60 6.09 -9.72 2.65
CA GLU A 60 6.16 -8.84 1.48
C GLU A 60 5.56 -9.42 0.19
N HIS A 61 5.62 -10.75 -0.01
CA HIS A 61 5.04 -11.40 -1.19
C HIS A 61 3.50 -11.41 -1.16
N VAL A 62 2.89 -11.48 0.03
CA VAL A 62 1.43 -11.37 0.20
C VAL A 62 0.99 -9.92 -0.07
N ILE A 63 1.74 -8.95 0.47
CA ILE A 63 1.50 -7.52 0.22
C ILE A 63 1.62 -7.19 -1.27
N ALA A 64 2.60 -7.78 -1.96
CA ALA A 64 2.81 -7.63 -3.40
C ALA A 64 1.63 -8.21 -4.21
N ALA A 65 1.16 -9.41 -3.84
CA ALA A 65 0.01 -10.05 -4.48
C ALA A 65 -1.29 -9.25 -4.28
N ASP A 66 -1.58 -8.83 -3.04
CA ASP A 66 -2.78 -8.06 -2.69
C ASP A 66 -2.75 -6.64 -3.28
N GLY A 67 -1.57 -6.02 -3.29
CA GLY A 67 -1.36 -4.69 -3.86
C GLY A 67 -1.22 -4.68 -5.39
N ARG A 68 -1.19 -5.85 -6.05
CA ARG A 68 -0.84 -6.02 -7.47
C ARG A 68 0.39 -5.19 -7.88
N VAL A 69 1.39 -5.17 -7.01
CA VAL A 69 2.65 -4.46 -7.24
C VAL A 69 3.80 -5.45 -7.18
N PRO A 70 4.88 -5.23 -7.95
CA PRO A 70 6.05 -6.08 -7.89
C PRO A 70 6.62 -6.13 -6.47
N VAL A 71 7.05 -7.31 -6.02
CA VAL A 71 7.69 -7.47 -4.70
C VAL A 71 8.91 -6.57 -4.53
N THR A 72 9.61 -6.25 -5.61
CA THR A 72 10.74 -5.31 -5.64
C THR A 72 10.33 -3.89 -5.26
N VAL A 73 9.11 -3.46 -5.62
CA VAL A 73 8.56 -2.16 -5.24
C VAL A 73 8.20 -2.14 -3.75
N VAL A 74 7.60 -3.23 -3.24
CA VAL A 74 7.29 -3.38 -1.82
C VAL A 74 8.57 -3.37 -0.97
N ARG A 75 9.59 -4.13 -1.37
CA ARG A 75 10.93 -4.11 -0.75
C ARG A 75 11.52 -2.71 -0.71
N ARG A 76 11.43 -1.97 -1.83
CA ARG A 76 11.90 -0.58 -1.89
C ARG A 76 11.17 0.30 -0.88
N TRP A 77 9.84 0.16 -0.76
CA TRP A 77 9.05 0.94 0.20
C TRP A 77 9.41 0.63 1.65
N ILE A 78 9.58 -0.65 1.99
CA ILE A 78 10.02 -1.10 3.31
C ILE A 78 11.41 -0.51 3.61
N ALA A 79 12.37 -0.67 2.70
CA ALA A 79 13.72 -0.12 2.84
C ALA A 79 13.75 1.42 2.94
N SER A 80 12.77 2.11 2.36
CA SER A 80 12.62 3.56 2.43
C SER A 80 11.86 4.06 3.66
N GLY A 81 11.13 3.17 4.34
CA GLY A 81 10.27 3.47 5.49
C GLY A 81 10.85 3.01 6.82
N CYS A 82 11.80 2.08 6.78
CA CYS A 82 12.71 1.83 7.89
C CYS A 82 13.68 3.01 7.97
N PRO A 83 13.76 3.76 9.09
CA PRO A 83 15.01 4.43 9.39
C PRO A 83 16.06 3.33 9.38
N ARG A 84 17.08 3.49 8.53
CA ARG A 84 18.26 2.64 8.56
C ARG A 84 18.68 2.59 10.02
N HIS A 85 18.57 1.45 10.67
CA HIS A 85 19.28 1.26 11.92
C HIS A 85 20.76 1.27 11.51
N PRO A 86 21.58 2.23 11.95
CA PRO A 86 23.02 2.17 11.72
C PRO A 86 23.65 1.15 12.69
N ASP A 87 23.13 -0.08 12.68
CA ASP A 87 23.60 -1.20 13.50
C ASP A 87 23.49 -2.48 12.66
N ASP A 88 24.05 -2.40 11.45
CA ASP A 88 24.76 -3.54 10.89
C ASP A 88 26.22 -3.13 10.92
N GLY A 89 26.78 -3.16 12.13
CA GLY A 89 28.21 -3.20 12.33
C GLY A 89 28.76 -4.36 11.51
N GLN A 90 29.42 -4.03 10.40
CA GLN A 90 30.20 -4.96 9.62
C GLN A 90 31.43 -5.35 10.45
N PRO A 91 31.61 -6.61 10.90
CA PRO A 91 32.89 -7.06 11.37
C PRO A 91 33.74 -7.37 10.15
N GLY A 92 34.85 -6.63 10.01
CA GLY A 92 35.89 -6.84 9.01
C GLY A 92 37.14 -6.08 9.41
#